data_AF-A0A1Q8V6U4-F1
#
_entry.id   AF-A0A1Q8V6U4-F1
#
_cell.length_a   1.000
_cell.length_b   1.000
_cell.length_c   1.000
_cell.angle_alpha   90.00
_cell.angle_beta   90.00
_cell.angle_gamma   90.00
#
_symmetry.space_group_name_H-M   'P 1'
#
loop_
_entity.id
_entity.type
_entity.pdbx_description
1 polymer ?
#
loop_
_entity_poly.entity_id
_entity_poly.type
_entity_poly.pdbx_seq_one_letter_code
_entity_poly.pdbx_strand_id
1 'polypeptide(L)'
;MNTVAGVTWLDYDAPGWDETLSFSEGTVLNDNEAKKAGQDLAGFYDGLQETHHGDPHLSADAHSYGSTGTGYALQQTTAPDDFSIWGTPGPSSVDASDLNMLPDHMFVTAADGDGVAVSGMYGGDPVSSPESDFTELDSGSHGDLKASSGHSEYTEPGSTSLHNQAKIVRDQKPDYVNNPSIR
;
A
#
# COMPACT_ATOMS: atom_id res chain seq x y z
N MET A 1 -15.30 18.61 10.44
CA MET A 1 -15.30 17.28 9.81
C MET A 1 -14.51 17.45 8.53
N ASN A 2 -13.35 16.83 8.41
CA ASN A 2 -12.64 16.79 7.13
C ASN A 2 -13.41 15.81 6.24
N THR A 3 -13.59 16.18 4.98
CA THR A 3 -14.33 15.38 4.01
C THR A 3 -13.32 14.66 3.15
N VAL A 4 -13.44 13.33 3.03
CA VAL A 4 -12.56 12.52 2.17
C VAL A 4 -13.27 12.26 0.85
N ALA A 5 -12.57 12.43 -0.26
CA ALA A 5 -12.99 11.95 -1.58
C ALA A 5 -12.10 10.76 -1.97
N GLY A 6 -12.72 9.66 -2.42
CA GLY A 6 -11.99 8.49 -2.90
C GLY A 6 -12.03 8.40 -4.42
N VAL A 7 -10.89 8.09 -5.04
CA VAL A 7 -10.78 7.75 -6.46
C VAL A 7 -10.15 6.37 -6.57
N THR A 8 -10.74 5.48 -7.38
CA THR A 8 -10.15 4.19 -7.70
C THR A 8 -9.50 4.26 -9.07
N TRP A 9 -8.21 3.98 -9.14
CA TRP A 9 -7.45 3.89 -10.39
C TRP A 9 -7.31 2.42 -10.79
N LEU A 10 -7.76 2.08 -12.01
CA LEU A 10 -7.81 0.70 -12.52
C LEU A 10 -7.09 0.55 -13.88
N ASP A 11 -6.21 1.50 -14.21
CA ASP A 11 -5.67 1.63 -15.57
C ASP A 11 -4.37 0.84 -15.75
N TYR A 12 -4.40 -0.47 -15.45
CA TYR A 12 -3.30 -1.38 -15.77
C TYR A 12 -3.77 -2.82 -16.03
N ASP A 13 -3.02 -3.54 -16.85
CA ASP A 13 -3.22 -4.97 -17.09
C ASP A 13 -2.74 -5.78 -15.86
N ALA A 14 -3.62 -5.93 -14.88
CA ALA A 14 -3.36 -6.76 -13.72
C ALA A 14 -3.23 -8.24 -14.13
N PRO A 15 -2.27 -9.00 -13.56
CA PRO A 15 -2.19 -10.43 -13.81
C PRO A 15 -3.50 -11.14 -13.43
N GLY A 16 -3.80 -12.25 -14.09
CA GLY A 16 -5.03 -13.01 -13.83
C GLY A 16 -5.10 -13.54 -12.39
N TRP A 17 -6.31 -13.68 -11.84
CA TRP A 17 -6.53 -14.10 -10.44
C TRP A 17 -5.90 -15.47 -10.11
N ASP A 18 -5.99 -16.42 -11.05
CA ASP A 18 -5.35 -17.73 -10.92
C ASP A 18 -3.83 -17.60 -10.88
N GLU A 19 -3.28 -16.57 -11.51
CA GLU A 19 -1.86 -16.36 -11.67
C GLU A 19 -1.22 -15.71 -10.44
N THR A 20 -1.89 -14.68 -9.90
CA THR A 20 -1.54 -14.02 -8.64
C THR A 20 -1.58 -15.00 -7.46
N LEU A 21 -2.47 -15.99 -7.49
CA LEU A 21 -2.60 -17.00 -6.43
C LEU A 21 -1.73 -18.26 -6.66
N SER A 22 -1.35 -18.57 -7.90
CA SER A 22 -0.64 -19.81 -8.26
C SER A 22 0.89 -19.65 -8.30
N PHE A 23 1.41 -18.41 -8.33
CA PHE A 23 2.83 -18.16 -8.65
C PHE A 23 3.29 -18.91 -9.92
N SER A 24 2.37 -19.21 -10.85
CA SER A 24 2.67 -19.99 -12.05
C SER A 24 3.22 -19.12 -13.17
N GLU A 25 4.17 -19.68 -13.90
CA GLU A 25 5.19 -19.02 -14.73
C GLU A 25 4.72 -18.26 -16.00
N GLY A 26 3.51 -17.68 -16.05
CA GLY A 26 2.92 -17.13 -17.28
C GLY A 26 3.16 -15.65 -17.59
N THR A 27 3.10 -14.78 -16.58
CA THR A 27 2.92 -13.32 -16.68
C THR A 27 3.17 -12.58 -15.34
N VAL A 28 3.06 -13.24 -14.17
CA VAL A 28 3.39 -12.72 -12.81
C VAL A 28 4.88 -12.76 -12.51
N LEU A 29 5.71 -13.43 -13.32
CA LEU A 29 7.16 -13.49 -13.05
C LEU A 29 7.90 -12.16 -13.29
N ASN A 30 7.23 -11.11 -13.75
CA ASN A 30 7.83 -9.79 -13.82
C ASN A 30 6.87 -8.67 -13.43
N ASP A 31 7.44 -7.56 -13.01
CA ASP A 31 6.78 -6.35 -12.58
C ASP A 31 6.59 -5.33 -13.73
N ASN A 32 6.71 -5.76 -14.99
CA ASN A 32 6.72 -4.83 -16.11
C ASN A 32 5.41 -4.06 -16.25
N GLU A 33 4.26 -4.69 -16.01
CA GLU A 33 2.97 -4.01 -16.09
C GLU A 33 2.78 -3.04 -14.92
N ALA A 34 3.14 -3.44 -13.68
CA ALA A 34 3.21 -2.52 -12.55
C ALA A 34 4.13 -1.32 -12.81
N LYS A 35 5.28 -1.55 -13.43
CA LYS A 35 6.26 -0.51 -13.74
C LYS A 35 5.78 0.45 -14.83
N LYS A 36 5.13 -0.05 -15.89
CA LYS A 36 4.50 0.79 -16.92
C LYS A 36 3.37 1.63 -16.32
N ALA A 37 2.50 0.98 -15.56
CA ALA A 37 1.40 1.61 -14.83
C ALA A 37 1.86 2.73 -13.90
N GLY A 38 3.04 2.58 -13.29
CA GLY A 38 3.62 3.56 -12.39
C GLY A 38 3.76 4.95 -13.00
N GLN A 39 4.12 5.05 -14.29
CA GLN A 39 4.26 6.36 -14.95
C GLN A 39 2.90 7.07 -15.11
N ASP A 40 1.87 6.34 -15.55
CA ASP A 40 0.53 6.90 -15.75
C ASP A 40 -0.12 7.27 -14.40
N LEU A 41 0.07 6.43 -13.37
CA LEU A 41 -0.39 6.70 -12.02
C LEU A 41 0.32 7.90 -11.38
N ALA A 42 1.64 8.07 -11.59
CA ALA A 42 2.36 9.26 -11.14
C ALA A 42 1.80 10.55 -11.78
N GLY A 43 1.55 10.54 -13.08
CA GLY A 43 0.93 11.66 -13.78
C GLY A 43 -0.49 11.96 -13.30
N PHE A 44 -1.24 10.93 -12.88
CA PHE A 44 -2.54 11.09 -12.25
C PHE A 44 -2.44 11.80 -10.89
N TYR A 45 -1.52 11.39 -10.02
CA TYR A 45 -1.29 12.06 -8.73
C TYR A 45 -0.86 13.52 -8.91
N ASP A 46 0.08 13.80 -9.81
CA ASP A 46 0.53 15.17 -10.11
C ASP A 46 -0.64 16.04 -10.61
N GLY A 47 -1.50 15.47 -11.47
CA GLY A 47 -2.69 16.16 -11.96
C GLY A 47 -3.69 16.51 -10.85
N LEU A 48 -3.89 15.62 -9.88
CA LEU A 48 -4.73 15.89 -8.71
C LEU A 48 -4.15 17.02 -7.86
N GLN A 49 -2.84 16.99 -7.57
CA GLN A 49 -2.17 18.01 -6.79
C GLN A 49 -2.25 19.39 -7.47
N GLU A 50 -1.94 19.46 -8.75
CA GLU A 50 -1.87 20.72 -9.50
C GLU A 50 -3.26 21.36 -9.73
N THR A 51 -4.32 20.55 -9.78
CA THR A 51 -5.69 21.05 -10.00
C THR A 51 -6.43 21.39 -8.72
N HIS A 52 -5.87 21.07 -7.55
CA HIS A 52 -6.48 21.37 -6.26
C HIS A 52 -6.12 22.78 -5.77
N HIS A 53 -7.02 23.41 -5.01
CA HIS A 53 -6.75 24.69 -4.37
C HIS A 53 -6.10 24.46 -3.00
N GLY A 54 -4.78 24.61 -2.94
CA GLY A 54 -3.99 24.30 -1.74
C GLY A 54 -3.63 22.82 -1.70
N ASP A 55 -3.07 22.37 -0.59
CA ASP A 55 -2.65 20.98 -0.41
C ASP A 55 -3.86 20.07 -0.12
N PRO A 56 -4.18 19.09 -0.98
CA PRO A 56 -5.29 18.17 -0.75
C PRO A 56 -5.00 17.12 0.34
N HIS A 57 -3.75 16.95 0.76
CA HIS A 57 -3.27 15.80 1.54
C HIS A 57 -3.65 14.46 0.87
N LEU A 58 -2.79 13.95 0.00
CA LEU A 58 -3.04 12.76 -0.82
C LEU A 58 -2.54 11.49 -0.14
N SER A 59 -3.43 10.54 0.08
CA SER A 59 -3.08 9.17 0.51
C SER A 59 -3.12 8.22 -0.69
N ALA A 60 -2.02 7.51 -0.91
CA ALA A 60 -1.90 6.44 -1.90
C ALA A 60 -2.15 5.09 -1.21
N ASP A 61 -3.29 4.48 -1.51
CA ASP A 61 -3.80 3.28 -0.83
C ASP A 61 -3.86 2.11 -1.82
N ALA A 62 -3.16 1.01 -1.55
CA ALA A 62 -3.02 -0.06 -2.52
C ALA A 62 -3.00 -1.48 -1.94
N HIS A 63 -3.69 -2.39 -2.64
CA HIS A 63 -3.73 -3.82 -2.32
C HIS A 63 -2.87 -4.64 -3.27
N SER A 64 -2.22 -5.69 -2.74
CA SER A 64 -1.63 -6.75 -3.56
C SER A 64 -0.69 -6.16 -4.61
N TYR A 65 -0.75 -6.61 -5.86
CA TYR A 65 0.09 -6.09 -6.95
C TYR A 65 -0.06 -4.58 -7.21
N GLY A 66 -1.18 -3.97 -6.79
CA GLY A 66 -1.35 -2.51 -6.82
C GLY A 66 -0.33 -1.79 -5.94
N SER A 67 0.16 -2.40 -4.86
CA SER A 67 1.22 -1.81 -4.03
C SER A 67 2.53 -1.68 -4.81
N THR A 68 2.87 -2.67 -5.64
CA THR A 68 4.05 -2.66 -6.50
C THR A 68 3.95 -1.54 -7.54
N GLY A 69 2.81 -1.43 -8.22
CA GLY A 69 2.58 -0.37 -9.20
C GLY A 69 2.60 1.03 -8.58
N THR A 70 2.01 1.17 -7.39
CA THR A 70 2.03 2.44 -6.65
C THR A 70 3.44 2.80 -6.20
N GLY A 71 4.24 1.83 -5.74
CA GLY A 71 5.65 2.05 -5.45
C GLY A 71 6.44 2.57 -6.65
N TYR A 72 6.20 2.01 -7.85
CA TYR A 72 6.81 2.53 -9.08
C TYR A 72 6.33 3.92 -9.48
N ALA A 73 5.10 4.29 -9.15
CA ALA A 73 4.61 5.65 -9.33
C ALA A 73 5.33 6.62 -8.39
N LEU A 74 5.46 6.24 -7.12
CA LEU A 74 6.10 7.04 -6.08
C LEU A 74 7.59 7.32 -6.36
N GLN A 75 8.29 6.48 -7.11
CA GLN A 75 9.63 6.79 -7.62
C GLN A 75 9.67 7.99 -8.59
N GLN A 76 8.53 8.42 -9.12
CA GLN A 76 8.39 9.42 -10.20
C GLN A 76 7.59 10.66 -9.78
N THR A 77 6.92 10.65 -8.63
CA THR A 77 6.14 11.78 -8.10
C THR A 77 6.42 11.96 -6.60
N THR A 78 6.21 13.18 -6.11
CA THR A 78 6.21 13.52 -4.67
C THR A 78 4.81 13.94 -4.21
N ALA A 79 3.77 13.68 -5.00
CA ALA A 79 2.44 14.23 -4.75
C ALA A 79 1.68 13.53 -3.61
N PRO A 80 1.75 12.19 -3.44
CA PRO A 80 1.20 11.55 -2.25
C PRO A 80 1.98 11.88 -0.97
N ASP A 81 1.25 12.23 0.08
CA ASP A 81 1.75 12.48 1.43
C ASP A 81 1.88 11.19 2.24
N ASP A 82 0.94 10.26 2.05
CA ASP A 82 0.93 8.94 2.70
C ASP A 82 0.93 7.79 1.69
N PHE A 83 1.56 6.68 2.06
CA PHE A 83 1.53 5.44 1.30
C PHE A 83 1.12 4.27 2.19
N SER A 84 -0.12 3.79 2.02
CA SER A 84 -0.67 2.66 2.76
C SER A 84 -0.85 1.44 1.86
N ILE A 85 -0.24 0.33 2.24
CA ILE A 85 -0.28 -0.91 1.46
C ILE A 85 -0.70 -2.10 2.30
N TRP A 86 -1.37 -3.04 1.65
CA TRP A 86 -1.80 -4.28 2.28
C TRP A 86 -1.66 -5.47 1.34
N GLY A 87 -1.29 -6.63 1.90
CA GLY A 87 -1.06 -7.84 1.11
C GLY A 87 0.03 -7.70 0.05
N THR A 88 0.99 -6.81 0.26
CA THR A 88 1.98 -6.44 -0.76
C THR A 88 2.93 -7.60 -1.11
N PRO A 89 3.12 -7.94 -2.40
CA PRO A 89 4.21 -8.83 -2.81
C PRO A 89 5.58 -8.13 -2.81
N GLY A 90 5.63 -6.84 -2.51
CA GLY A 90 6.81 -6.00 -2.59
C GLY A 90 6.48 -4.63 -3.21
N PRO A 91 6.72 -3.51 -2.52
CA PRO A 91 6.31 -2.18 -2.99
C PRO A 91 7.39 -1.48 -3.83
N SER A 92 8.21 -2.22 -4.60
CA SER A 92 9.34 -1.75 -5.41
C SER A 92 10.59 -1.26 -4.65
N SER A 93 10.43 -0.73 -3.44
CA SER A 93 11.50 -0.51 -2.45
C SER A 93 10.91 -0.47 -1.04
N VAL A 94 11.72 -0.73 -0.01
CA VAL A 94 11.33 -0.62 1.40
C VAL A 94 11.90 0.65 2.08
N ASP A 95 12.68 1.44 1.34
CA ASP A 95 13.32 2.69 1.76
C ASP A 95 12.45 3.88 1.31
N ALA A 96 12.13 4.78 2.23
CA ALA A 96 11.28 5.93 1.95
C ALA A 96 11.90 6.87 0.90
N SER A 97 13.23 6.98 0.89
CA SER A 97 13.95 7.88 -0.02
C SER A 97 13.90 7.43 -1.48
N ASP A 98 13.81 6.12 -1.73
CA ASP A 98 13.59 5.59 -3.07
C ASP A 98 12.18 5.89 -3.59
N LEU A 99 11.20 5.99 -2.68
CA LEU A 99 9.79 6.20 -2.99
C LEU A 99 9.35 7.67 -2.87
N ASN A 100 10.29 8.61 -2.73
CA ASN A 100 9.97 10.03 -2.50
C ASN A 100 9.02 10.28 -1.29
N MET A 101 9.00 9.36 -0.33
CA MET A 101 8.15 9.44 0.86
C MET A 101 8.91 10.06 2.03
N LEU A 102 8.16 10.69 2.93
CA LEU A 102 8.69 11.10 4.22
C LEU A 102 8.73 9.92 5.20
N PRO A 103 9.68 9.90 6.15
CA PRO A 103 9.63 8.97 7.28
C PRO A 103 8.32 9.11 8.08
N ASP A 104 7.79 8.00 8.63
CA ASP A 104 6.47 7.91 9.34
C ASP A 104 5.23 8.11 8.44
N HIS A 105 5.37 8.12 7.12
CA HIS A 105 4.27 8.23 6.15
C HIS A 105 4.07 6.98 5.27
N MET A 106 4.74 5.89 5.61
CA MET A 106 4.60 4.61 4.92
C MET A 106 4.06 3.55 5.87
N PHE A 107 3.00 2.86 5.45
CA PHE A 107 2.27 1.92 6.29
C PHE A 107 2.05 0.59 5.57
N VAL A 108 2.32 -0.52 6.25
CA VAL A 108 2.06 -1.86 5.71
C VAL A 108 1.17 -2.67 6.65
N THR A 109 0.21 -3.39 6.10
CA THR A 109 -0.52 -4.45 6.81
C THR A 109 -0.30 -5.81 6.14
N ALA A 110 0.13 -6.80 6.92
CA ALA A 110 0.15 -8.20 6.53
C ALA A 110 -0.84 -9.00 7.40
N ALA A 111 -1.79 -9.68 6.77
CA ALA A 111 -2.79 -10.51 7.44
C ALA A 111 -2.26 -11.92 7.66
N ASP A 112 -2.66 -12.55 8.77
CA ASP A 112 -2.31 -13.95 9.03
C ASP A 112 -2.88 -14.85 7.92
N GLY A 113 -2.06 -15.77 7.41
CA GLY A 113 -2.42 -16.63 6.27
C GLY A 113 -2.34 -15.98 4.89
N ASP A 114 -1.86 -14.73 4.76
CA ASP A 114 -1.56 -14.13 3.46
C ASP A 114 -0.14 -14.48 2.99
N GLY A 115 -0.04 -15.49 2.11
CA GLY A 115 1.24 -15.92 1.53
C GLY A 115 1.86 -14.95 0.51
N VAL A 116 1.10 -13.96 0.02
CA VAL A 116 1.61 -12.94 -0.90
C VAL A 116 2.36 -11.85 -0.13
N ALA A 117 1.78 -11.42 1.00
CA ALA A 117 2.28 -10.33 1.85
C ALA A 117 3.73 -10.52 2.33
N VAL A 118 4.19 -11.76 2.41
CA VAL A 118 5.51 -12.14 2.93
C VAL A 118 6.51 -12.50 1.81
N SER A 119 6.15 -12.31 0.54
CA SER A 119 7.00 -12.76 -0.58
C SER A 119 8.20 -11.86 -0.84
N GLY A 120 8.05 -10.53 -0.67
CA GLY A 120 9.10 -9.54 -0.94
C GLY A 120 9.67 -9.57 -2.36
N MET A 121 8.93 -10.18 -3.30
CA MET A 121 9.33 -10.48 -4.67
C MET A 121 9.70 -9.24 -5.48
N TYR A 122 9.08 -8.09 -5.22
CA TYR A 122 9.34 -6.84 -5.95
C TYR A 122 9.85 -5.75 -5.01
N GLY A 123 11.16 -5.71 -4.78
CA GLY A 123 11.79 -4.63 -4.01
C GLY A 123 11.84 -4.83 -2.50
N GLY A 124 11.58 -6.05 -2.02
CA GLY A 124 11.76 -6.43 -0.61
C GLY A 124 10.44 -6.57 0.16
N ASP A 125 10.54 -7.25 1.30
CA ASP A 125 9.44 -7.42 2.25
C ASP A 125 9.49 -6.30 3.31
N PRO A 126 8.54 -5.35 3.33
CA PRO A 126 8.54 -4.24 4.27
C PRO A 126 8.28 -4.67 5.73
N VAL A 127 7.77 -5.87 5.99
CA VAL A 127 7.51 -6.35 7.35
C VAL A 127 8.77 -6.95 7.97
N SER A 128 9.52 -7.75 7.21
CA SER A 128 10.69 -8.47 7.73
C SER A 128 12.04 -7.79 7.47
N SER A 129 12.10 -6.81 6.56
CA SER A 129 13.35 -6.12 6.24
C SER A 129 13.80 -5.21 7.39
N PRO A 130 15.02 -5.39 7.95
CA PRO A 130 15.49 -4.60 9.10
C PRO A 130 15.63 -3.10 8.83
N GLU A 131 15.84 -2.73 7.57
CA GLU A 131 16.03 -1.35 7.10
C GLU A 131 14.74 -0.77 6.50
N SER A 132 13.58 -1.40 6.72
CA SER A 132 12.33 -0.88 6.18
C SER A 132 11.89 0.38 6.92
N ASP A 133 11.52 1.40 6.15
CA ASP A 133 10.91 2.63 6.65
C ASP A 133 9.38 2.54 6.77
N PHE A 134 8.79 1.34 6.59
CA PHE A 134 7.36 1.11 6.77
C PHE A 134 7.00 0.91 8.24
N THR A 135 5.93 1.56 8.68
CA THR A 135 5.25 1.23 9.93
C THR A 135 4.35 0.02 9.70
N GLU A 136 4.63 -1.08 10.41
CA GLU A 136 3.82 -2.30 10.39
C GLU A 136 2.57 -2.13 11.26
N LEU A 137 1.40 -2.28 10.65
CA LEU A 137 0.11 -2.17 11.29
C LEU A 137 -0.43 -3.55 11.70
N ASP A 138 -1.12 -3.58 12.83
CA ASP A 138 -1.71 -4.81 13.34
C ASP A 138 -2.97 -5.20 12.55
N SER A 139 -3.08 -6.47 12.19
CA SER A 139 -4.23 -7.09 11.51
C SER A 139 -5.04 -8.04 12.40
N GLY A 140 -4.64 -8.23 13.67
CA GLY A 140 -5.29 -9.06 14.69
C GLY A 140 -6.50 -8.38 15.34
N SER A 141 -7.28 -9.15 16.10
CA SER A 141 -8.54 -8.66 16.71
C SER A 141 -8.31 -7.70 17.88
N HIS A 142 -9.09 -6.61 17.95
CA HIS A 142 -9.03 -5.61 19.00
C HIS A 142 -10.42 -5.17 19.48
N GLY A 143 -10.81 -5.57 20.70
CA GLY A 143 -12.14 -5.23 21.23
C GLY A 143 -13.25 -5.76 20.33
N ASP A 144 -14.04 -4.84 19.75
CA ASP A 144 -15.12 -5.18 18.81
C ASP A 144 -14.61 -5.35 17.35
N LEU A 145 -13.33 -5.09 17.08
CA LEU A 145 -12.71 -5.25 15.78
C LEU A 145 -12.21 -6.68 15.58
N LYS A 146 -12.55 -7.27 14.43
CA LYS A 146 -12.09 -8.61 14.06
C LYS A 146 -10.70 -8.57 13.42
N ALA A 147 -10.00 -9.70 13.50
CA ALA A 147 -8.78 -9.91 12.73
C ALA A 147 -9.12 -10.01 11.22
N SER A 148 -8.17 -9.65 10.36
CA SER A 148 -8.16 -9.99 8.95
C SER A 148 -7.31 -11.25 8.75
N SER A 149 -7.77 -12.22 7.95
CA SER A 149 -6.99 -13.41 7.61
C SER A 149 -6.98 -13.68 6.12
N GLY A 150 -5.80 -13.87 5.54
CA GLY A 150 -5.66 -14.13 4.12
C GLY A 150 -5.81 -12.89 3.24
N HIS A 151 -5.57 -13.12 1.94
CA HIS A 151 -5.17 -12.06 1.03
C HIS A 151 -6.26 -11.02 0.70
N SER A 152 -7.54 -11.37 0.82
CA SER A 152 -8.65 -10.49 0.42
C SER A 152 -9.37 -9.83 1.59
N GLU A 153 -8.96 -10.07 2.84
CA GLU A 153 -9.75 -9.69 4.02
C GLU A 153 -9.36 -8.35 4.67
N TYR A 154 -8.43 -7.60 4.08
CA TYR A 154 -7.92 -6.33 4.63
C TYR A 154 -8.98 -5.24 4.76
N THR A 155 -9.96 -5.21 3.85
CA THR A 155 -11.00 -4.18 3.81
C THR A 155 -12.33 -4.67 4.35
N GLU A 156 -12.34 -5.79 5.08
CA GLU A 156 -13.59 -6.30 5.66
C GLU A 156 -14.18 -5.32 6.68
N PRO A 157 -15.49 -5.01 6.59
CA PRO A 157 -16.15 -4.14 7.56
C PRO A 157 -15.98 -4.65 8.99
N GLY A 158 -15.53 -3.75 9.88
CA GLY A 158 -15.28 -4.05 11.28
C GLY A 158 -13.95 -4.76 11.56
N SER A 159 -13.04 -4.86 10.58
CA SER A 159 -11.68 -5.37 10.83
C SER A 159 -10.75 -4.30 11.41
N THR A 160 -9.72 -4.75 12.14
CA THR A 160 -8.63 -3.89 12.62
C THR A 160 -7.87 -3.23 11.47
N SER A 161 -7.64 -3.98 10.37
CA SER A 161 -6.94 -3.45 9.19
C SER A 161 -7.71 -2.27 8.57
N LEU A 162 -9.00 -2.43 8.29
CA LEU A 162 -9.82 -1.36 7.74
C LEU A 162 -9.92 -0.16 8.70
N HIS A 163 -9.95 -0.40 10.01
CA HIS A 163 -9.96 0.66 11.01
C HIS A 163 -8.70 1.53 10.92
N ASN A 164 -7.51 0.94 10.82
CA ASN A 164 -6.26 1.67 10.67
C ASN A 164 -6.16 2.38 9.30
N GLN A 165 -6.55 1.74 8.20
CA GLN A 165 -6.61 2.38 6.87
C GLN A 165 -7.49 3.63 6.91
N ALA A 166 -8.66 3.54 7.56
CA ALA A 166 -9.54 4.68 7.74
C ALA A 166 -8.93 5.79 8.61
N LYS A 167 -7.95 5.51 9.48
CA LYS A 167 -7.21 6.57 10.20
C LYS A 167 -6.29 7.31 9.24
N ILE A 168 -5.49 6.59 8.46
CA ILE A 168 -4.52 7.17 7.51
C ILE A 168 -5.22 8.07 6.50
N VAL A 169 -6.26 7.56 5.83
CA VAL A 169 -7.04 8.33 4.84
C VAL A 169 -7.69 9.60 5.42
N ARG A 170 -7.81 9.70 6.75
CA ARG A 170 -8.33 10.88 7.47
C ARG A 170 -7.23 11.78 8.04
N ASP A 171 -5.97 11.57 7.66
CA ASP A 171 -4.79 12.23 8.24
C ASP A 171 -4.79 12.06 9.77
N GLN A 172 -4.87 10.80 10.21
CA GLN A 172 -4.83 10.42 11.61
C GLN A 172 -3.85 9.26 11.82
N LYS A 173 -3.19 9.28 12.98
CA LYS A 173 -2.34 8.16 13.37
C LYS A 173 -3.15 6.86 13.49
N PRO A 174 -2.64 5.74 12.95
CA PRO A 174 -3.18 4.40 13.21
C PRO A 174 -3.23 4.11 14.72
N ASP A 175 -4.22 3.33 15.15
CA ASP A 175 -4.40 3.02 16.57
C ASP A 175 -3.65 1.73 16.97
N TYR A 176 -3.49 0.80 16.02
CA TYR A 176 -2.92 -0.53 16.29
C TYR A 176 -1.69 -0.77 15.41
N VAL A 177 -0.52 -0.75 16.02
CA VAL A 177 0.79 -0.80 15.36
C VAL A 177 1.61 -1.94 15.96
N ASN A 178 2.16 -2.81 15.11
CA ASN A 178 3.07 -3.87 15.51
C ASN A 178 4.49 -3.34 15.66
N ASN A 179 4.96 -2.57 14.67
CA ASN A 179 6.33 -2.07 14.62
C ASN A 179 6.36 -0.66 13.96
N PRO A 180 6.74 0.40 14.70
CA PRO A 180 6.87 1.73 14.13
C PRO A 180 8.16 1.88 13.31
N SER A 181 8.11 2.65 12.22
CA SER A 181 9.30 2.95 11.38
C SER A 181 10.30 3.87 12.08
N ILE A 182 9.83 4.77 12.95
CA ILE A 182 10.68 5.66 13.76
C ILE A 182 10.67 5.20 15.23
N ARG A 183 11.86 4.99 15.79
CA ARG A 183 12.09 4.61 17.20
C ARG A 183 12.43 5.79 18.09
#